data_AF-A0A8X6MJ22-F1
#
_entry.id   AF-A0A8X6MJ22-F1
#
_cell.length_a   1.000
_cell.length_b   1.000
_cell.length_c   1.000
_cell.angle_alpha   90.00
_cell.angle_beta   90.00
_cell.angle_gamma   90.00
#
_symmetry.space_group_name_H-M   'P 1'
#
loop_
_entity.id
_entity.type
_entity.pdbx_description
1 polymer ?
#
loop_
_entity_poly.entity_id
_entity_poly.type
_entity_poly.pdbx_seq_one_letter_code
_entity_poly.pdbx_strand_id
1 'polypeptide(L)'
;MGKFEEYQVVLDLWLSKKIIEEINDDKENFVHYLSHRPVFKENSTSKIRYVFDASARMKGSPSLNDCLEKGPNFIEVIPTILNRFRKYKIGVISDIEKAFLQIAVRKQDRDFLRFMWYDRENKDHIKIYRHRRVVFEMTSSPFLLWVRH
;
A
#
# COMPACT_ATOMS: atom_id res chain seq x y z
N MET A 1 7.84 16.32 18.47
CA MET A 1 6.59 15.75 17.92
C MET A 1 6.65 14.26 18.22
N GLY A 2 5.60 13.64 18.76
CA GLY A 2 5.63 12.23 19.09
C GLY A 2 5.47 11.36 17.85
N LYS A 3 5.82 10.07 17.98
CA LYS A 3 5.74 9.09 16.87
C LYS A 3 4.33 8.92 16.31
N PHE A 4 3.30 9.12 17.14
CA PHE A 4 1.90 9.06 16.74
C PHE A 4 1.51 10.24 15.83
N GLU A 5 1.91 11.45 16.19
CA GLU A 5 1.60 12.65 15.41
C GLU A 5 2.28 12.63 14.05
N GLU A 6 3.52 12.13 13.97
CA GLU A 6 4.21 11.97 12.69
C GLU A 6 3.53 10.92 11.80
N TYR A 7 2.97 9.86 12.39
CA TYR A 7 2.20 8.85 11.65
C TYR A 7 0.90 9.44 11.10
N GLN A 8 0.21 10.26 11.89
CA GLN A 8 -1.03 10.95 11.50
C GLN A 8 -0.82 11.89 10.31
N VAL A 9 0.30 12.62 10.25
CA VAL A 9 0.62 13.53 9.14
C VAL A 9 0.60 12.80 7.79
N VAL A 10 1.04 11.53 7.75
CA VAL A 10 1.01 10.73 6.52
C VAL A 10 -0.43 10.36 6.12
N LEU A 11 -1.29 10.03 7.09
CA LEU A 11 -2.71 9.74 6.80
C LEU A 11 -3.44 10.98 6.29
N ASP A 12 -3.22 12.14 6.90
CA ASP A 12 -3.82 13.41 6.47
C ASP A 12 -3.38 13.75 5.03
N LEU A 13 -2.11 13.50 4.70
CA LEU A 13 -1.60 13.63 3.34
C LEU A 13 -2.26 12.64 2.36
N TRP A 14 -2.51 11.41 2.78
CA TRP A 14 -3.17 10.41 1.94
C TRP A 14 -4.66 10.71 1.74
N LEU A 15 -5.35 11.21 2.76
CA LEU A 15 -6.74 11.67 2.68
C LEU A 15 -6.86 12.84 1.71
N SER A 16 -6.03 13.88 1.86
CA SER A 16 -6.04 15.05 0.96
C SER A 16 -5.76 14.67 -0.50
N LYS A 17 -4.90 13.68 -0.73
CA LYS A 17 -4.60 13.14 -2.08
C LYS A 17 -5.60 12.11 -2.59
N LYS A 18 -6.64 11.78 -1.83
CA LYS A 18 -7.63 10.74 -2.15
C LYS A 18 -7.00 9.37 -2.43
N ILE A 19 -5.89 9.07 -1.76
CA ILE A 19 -5.23 7.75 -1.77
C ILE A 19 -6.01 6.79 -0.87
N ILE A 20 -6.52 7.30 0.25
CA ILE A 20 -7.41 6.58 1.17
C ILE A 20 -8.73 7.35 1.35
N GLU A 21 -9.72 6.69 1.91
CA GLU A 21 -10.97 7.28 2.38
C GLU A 21 -11.41 6.65 3.70
N GLU A 22 -12.05 7.45 4.56
CA GLU A 22 -12.68 6.97 5.80
C GLU A 22 -14.03 6.31 5.48
N ILE A 23 -14.36 5.25 6.22
CA ILE A 23 -15.62 4.53 6.08
C ILE A 23 -16.37 4.60 7.41
N ASN A 24 -17.63 5.06 7.35
CA ASN A 24 -18.50 5.18 8.52
C ASN A 24 -19.54 4.06 8.61
N ASP A 25 -19.66 3.23 7.57
CA ASP A 25 -20.71 2.20 7.43
C ASP A 25 -20.06 0.85 7.10
N ASP A 26 -20.27 -0.16 7.94
CA ASP A 26 -19.75 -1.51 7.74
C ASP A 26 -20.79 -2.46 7.14
N LYS A 27 -21.43 -2.03 6.04
CA LYS A 27 -22.56 -2.74 5.41
C LYS A 27 -22.13 -3.77 4.35
N GLU A 28 -20.84 -4.01 4.19
CA GLU A 28 -20.31 -4.90 3.16
C GLU A 28 -20.14 -6.33 3.68
N ASN A 29 -20.58 -7.31 2.89
CA ASN A 29 -20.56 -8.71 3.31
C ASN A 29 -19.16 -9.36 3.21
N PHE A 30 -18.27 -8.80 2.39
CA PHE A 30 -16.92 -9.31 2.18
C PHE A 30 -15.89 -8.22 2.40
N VAL A 31 -15.17 -8.30 3.52
CA VAL A 31 -14.22 -7.30 3.96
C VAL A 31 -12.92 -7.96 4.39
N HIS A 32 -11.80 -7.28 4.19
CA HIS A 32 -10.50 -7.71 4.70
C HIS A 32 -9.72 -6.51 5.24
N TYR A 33 -9.06 -6.72 6.38
CA TYR A 33 -8.26 -5.71 7.07
C TYR A 33 -6.77 -6.03 6.94
N LEU A 34 -6.04 -5.13 6.31
CA LEU A 34 -4.59 -5.13 6.27
C LEU A 34 -4.05 -4.70 7.63
N SER A 35 -3.24 -5.56 8.23
CA SER A 35 -2.39 -5.12 9.34
C SER A 35 -1.31 -4.19 8.80
N HIS A 36 -0.92 -3.18 9.60
CA HIS A 36 0.11 -2.25 9.19
C HIS A 36 1.01 -1.84 10.36
N ARG A 37 2.20 -1.35 10.02
CA ARG A 37 3.16 -0.82 11.00
C ARG A 37 3.97 0.35 10.43
N PRO A 38 4.42 1.29 11.29
CA PRO A 38 5.42 2.27 10.91
C PRO A 38 6.80 1.65 10.76
N VAL A 39 7.52 2.10 9.74
CA VAL A 39 8.98 2.02 9.67
C VAL A 39 9.53 3.44 9.64
N PHE A 40 10.31 3.79 10.67
CA PHE A 40 10.99 5.08 10.79
C PHE A 40 12.36 5.01 10.11
N LYS A 41 12.67 5.99 9.26
CA LYS A 41 13.97 6.11 8.60
C LYS A 41 14.62 7.43 8.97
N GLU A 42 15.70 7.36 9.73
CA GLU A 42 16.38 8.56 10.29
C GLU A 42 17.05 9.44 9.22
N ASN A 43 17.35 8.88 8.03
CA ASN A 43 18.06 9.58 6.94
C ASN A 43 17.33 9.53 5.59
N SER A 44 15.98 9.64 5.58
CA SER A 44 15.19 9.61 4.35
C SER A 44 14.35 10.87 4.15
N THR A 45 14.10 11.22 2.89
CA THR A 45 13.11 12.24 2.49
C THR A 45 11.70 11.87 2.95
N SER A 46 11.42 10.57 3.13
CA SER A 46 10.20 10.05 3.76
C SER A 46 10.56 9.48 5.13
N LYS A 47 10.46 10.30 6.17
CA LYS A 47 10.82 9.94 7.56
C LYS A 47 10.03 8.74 8.10
N ILE A 48 8.82 8.52 7.58
CA ILE A 48 7.93 7.41 7.94
C ILE A 48 7.44 6.71 6.68
N ARG A 49 7.49 5.38 6.70
CA ARG A 49 6.83 4.51 5.73
C ARG A 49 5.79 3.64 6.44
N TYR A 50 4.60 3.58 5.87
CA TYR A 50 3.57 2.61 6.22
C TYR A 50 3.89 1.31 5.49
N VAL A 51 3.98 0.22 6.24
CA VAL A 51 4.16 -1.14 5.72
C VAL A 51 2.88 -1.89 5.99
N PHE A 52 2.27 -2.44 4.94
CA PHE A 52 1.02 -3.20 4.99
C PHE A 52 1.31 -4.66 4.75
N ASP A 53 0.78 -5.52 5.61
CA ASP A 53 0.98 -6.96 5.48
C ASP A 53 -0.30 -7.62 4.97
N ALA A 54 -0.28 -7.97 3.67
CA ALA A 54 -1.31 -8.74 2.99
C ALA A 54 -1.12 -10.27 3.12
N SER A 55 -0.06 -10.73 3.80
CA SER A 55 0.23 -12.15 4.07
C SER A 55 -0.28 -12.62 5.44
N ALA A 56 -0.63 -11.68 6.31
CA ALA A 56 -1.29 -11.94 7.58
C ALA A 56 -2.55 -12.80 7.36
N ARG A 57 -2.70 -13.85 8.17
CA ARG A 57 -3.82 -14.80 8.07
C ARG A 57 -4.32 -15.19 9.45
N MET A 58 -5.63 -15.36 9.56
CA MET A 58 -6.24 -16.03 10.70
C MET A 58 -6.01 -17.54 10.59
N LYS A 59 -5.91 -18.24 11.72
CA LYS A 59 -5.74 -19.69 11.73
C LYS A 59 -6.91 -20.37 10.99
N GLY A 60 -6.60 -21.10 9.93
CA GLY A 60 -7.59 -21.80 9.11
C GLY A 60 -8.24 -20.95 8.01
N SER A 61 -7.78 -19.71 7.79
CA SER A 61 -8.25 -18.84 6.71
C SER A 61 -7.11 -18.46 5.76
N PRO A 62 -7.38 -18.21 4.47
CA PRO A 62 -6.37 -17.69 3.54
C PRO A 62 -6.00 -16.25 3.91
N SER A 63 -4.77 -15.84 3.57
CA SER A 63 -4.38 -14.42 3.54
C SER A 63 -4.93 -13.75 2.29
N LEU A 64 -4.95 -12.41 2.25
CA LEU A 64 -5.30 -11.68 1.04
C LEU A 64 -4.39 -12.09 -0.14
N ASN A 65 -3.10 -12.27 0.11
CA ASN A 65 -2.15 -12.71 -0.92
C ASN A 65 -2.45 -14.11 -1.48
N ASP A 66 -3.06 -15.01 -0.69
CA ASP A 66 -3.47 -16.33 -1.18
C ASP A 66 -4.72 -16.25 -2.07
N CYS A 67 -5.52 -15.19 -1.92
CA CYS A 67 -6.74 -14.94 -2.71
C CYS A 67 -6.49 -14.09 -3.96
N LEU A 68 -5.34 -13.43 -4.07
CA LEU A 68 -5.00 -12.57 -5.19
C LEU A 68 -4.28 -13.35 -6.30
N GLU A 69 -4.78 -13.20 -7.52
CA GLU A 69 -4.07 -13.66 -8.72
C GLU A 69 -2.78 -12.85 -8.90
N LYS A 70 -1.63 -13.52 -8.75
CA LYS A 70 -0.30 -12.89 -8.85
C LYS A 70 -0.03 -12.30 -10.24
N GLY A 71 -0.62 -12.91 -11.28
CA GLY A 71 -0.34 -12.61 -12.67
C GLY A 71 1.08 -13.02 -13.10
N PRO A 72 1.38 -12.94 -14.41
CA PRO A 72 2.71 -13.21 -14.96
C PRO A 72 3.78 -12.27 -14.36
N ASN A 73 4.95 -12.83 -14.07
CA ASN A 73 6.07 -12.07 -13.55
C ASN A 73 6.83 -11.39 -14.71
N PHE A 74 6.62 -10.09 -14.89
CA PHE A 74 7.32 -9.28 -15.88
C PHE A 74 8.62 -8.63 -15.35
N ILE A 75 9.06 -8.99 -14.13
CA ILE A 75 10.35 -8.52 -13.63
C ILE A 75 11.43 -9.19 -14.46
N GLU A 76 12.04 -8.43 -15.37
CA GLU A 76 13.19 -8.89 -16.15
C GLU A 76 14.33 -9.31 -15.20
N VAL A 77 15.11 -10.29 -15.64
CA VAL A 77 16.24 -10.82 -14.86
C VAL A 77 17.21 -9.68 -14.50
N ILE A 78 17.45 -9.47 -13.20
CA ILE A 78 18.23 -8.33 -12.66
C ILE A 78 19.55 -8.10 -13.41
N PRO A 79 20.39 -9.13 -13.70
CA PRO A 79 21.58 -8.99 -14.54
C PRO A 79 21.36 -8.27 -15.88
N THR A 80 20.28 -8.58 -16.59
CA THR A 80 19.94 -7.99 -17.89
C THR A 80 19.57 -6.51 -17.77
N ILE A 81 18.85 -6.15 -16.70
CA ILE A 81 18.54 -4.75 -16.36
C ILE A 81 19.83 -3.98 -16.06
N LEU A 82 20.72 -4.54 -15.22
CA LEU A 82 21.98 -3.90 -14.85
C LEU A 82 22.91 -3.71 -16.06
N ASN A 83 22.97 -4.69 -16.97
CA ASN A 83 23.78 -4.59 -18.18
C ASN A 83 23.29 -3.47 -19.10
N ARG A 84 21.97 -3.34 -19.30
CA ARG A 84 21.39 -2.24 -20.09
C ARG A 84 21.56 -0.88 -19.41
N PHE A 85 21.43 -0.81 -18.09
CA PHE A 85 21.64 0.43 -17.33
C PHE A 85 23.08 0.95 -17.47
N ARG A 86 24.07 0.05 -17.52
CA ARG A 86 25.49 0.38 -17.72
C ARG A 86 25.86 0.75 -19.16
N LYS A 87 24.98 0.50 -20.14
CA LYS A 87 25.25 0.73 -21.57
C LYS A 87 25.41 2.21 -21.92
N TYR A 88 24.75 3.10 -21.18
CA TYR A 88 24.76 4.54 -21.45
C TYR A 88 25.44 5.31 -20.32
N LYS A 89 26.01 6.47 -20.67
CA LYS A 89 26.75 7.34 -19.74
C LYS A 89 25.89 7.92 -18.61
N ILE A 90 24.58 7.99 -18.81
CA ILE A 90 23.62 8.57 -17.87
C ILE A 90 22.50 7.55 -17.63
N GLY A 91 22.26 7.23 -16.37
CA GLY A 91 21.14 6.38 -15.94
C GLY A 91 20.15 7.19 -15.10
N VAL A 92 18.86 6.96 -15.32
CA VAL A 92 17.78 7.59 -14.55
C VAL A 92 17.08 6.51 -13.72
N ILE A 93 16.87 6.79 -12.44
CA ILE A 93 16.12 5.94 -11.51
C ILE A 93 14.93 6.73 -10.96
N SER A 94 13.81 6.04 -10.72
CA SER A 94 12.63 6.63 -10.07
C SER A 94 12.01 5.63 -9.11
N ASP A 95 11.36 6.13 -8.07
CA ASP A 95 10.70 5.31 -7.05
C ASP A 95 9.35 4.77 -7.57
N ILE A 96 9.22 3.45 -7.55
CA ILE A 96 8.04 2.72 -8.03
C ILE A 96 6.88 2.80 -7.01
N GLU A 97 7.17 3.06 -5.73
CA GLU A 97 6.14 3.24 -4.69
C GLU A 97 5.12 4.32 -5.10
N LYS A 98 5.61 5.38 -5.75
CA LYS A 98 4.77 6.47 -6.28
C LYS A 98 3.91 6.06 -7.48
N ALA A 99 4.30 5.04 -8.23
CA ALA A 99 3.58 4.58 -9.41
C ALA A 99 2.32 3.79 -9.03
N PHE A 100 2.37 2.95 -7.98
CA PHE A 100 1.18 2.25 -7.47
C PHE A 100 0.08 3.21 -7.04
N LEU A 101 0.45 4.35 -6.47
CA LEU A 101 -0.49 5.40 -6.07
C LEU A 101 -1.21 6.05 -7.26
N GLN A 102 -0.77 5.84 -8.51
CA GLN A 102 -1.46 6.30 -9.72
C GLN A 102 -2.54 5.32 -10.18
N ILE A 103 -2.51 4.05 -9.75
CA ILE A 103 -3.45 3.01 -10.19
C ILE A 103 -4.66 3.00 -9.27
N ALA A 104 -5.84 3.22 -9.84
CA ALA A 104 -7.10 3.22 -9.10
C ALA A 104 -7.61 1.80 -8.84
N VAL A 105 -8.07 1.54 -7.61
CA VAL A 105 -8.77 0.30 -7.26
C VAL A 105 -10.26 0.50 -7.54
N ARG A 106 -10.88 -0.50 -8.18
CA ARG A 106 -12.33 -0.53 -8.43
C ARG A 106 -13.08 -0.46 -7.11
N LYS A 107 -14.21 0.25 -7.08
CA LYS A 107 -14.92 0.54 -5.83
C LYS A 107 -15.27 -0.74 -5.05
N GLN A 108 -15.65 -1.81 -5.76
CA GLN A 108 -16.02 -3.10 -5.20
C GLN A 108 -14.85 -3.83 -4.52
N ASP A 109 -13.61 -3.58 -4.96
CA ASP A 109 -12.44 -4.30 -4.46
C ASP A 109 -11.74 -3.56 -3.30
N ARG A 110 -12.13 -2.31 -3.01
CA ARG A 110 -11.48 -1.48 -1.98
C ARG A 110 -11.70 -2.01 -0.57
N ASP A 111 -12.78 -2.74 -0.35
CA ASP A 111 -13.13 -3.28 0.97
C ASP A 111 -12.22 -4.44 1.41
N PHE A 112 -11.39 -4.96 0.50
CA PHE A 112 -10.31 -5.88 0.84
C PHE A 112 -9.02 -5.17 1.29
N LEU A 113 -8.95 -3.85 1.11
CA LEU A 113 -7.80 -3.00 1.42
C LEU A 113 -8.12 -2.06 2.59
N ARG A 114 -8.93 -2.51 3.55
CA ARG A 114 -9.24 -1.74 4.76
C ARG A 114 -8.08 -1.81 5.75
N PHE A 115 -7.99 -0.81 6.61
CA PHE A 115 -7.11 -0.83 7.78
C PHE A 115 -7.70 0.05 8.88
N MET A 116 -7.31 -0.22 10.12
CA MET A 116 -7.82 0.47 11.30
C MET A 116 -6.80 1.48 11.81
N TRP A 117 -7.25 2.64 12.28
CA TRP A 117 -6.38 3.62 12.92
C TRP A 117 -7.09 4.32 14.07
N TYR A 118 -6.34 4.75 15.08
CA TYR A 118 -6.89 5.43 16.24
C TYR A 118 -7.27 6.88 15.93
N ASP A 119 -8.38 7.35 16.49
CA ASP A 119 -8.73 8.77 16.41
C ASP A 119 -7.67 9.62 17.14
N ARG A 120 -7.39 10.79 16.56
CA ARG A 120 -6.49 11.79 17.11
C ARG A 120 -7.05 12.39 18.40
N GLU A 121 -8.36 12.62 18.46
CA GLU A 121 -9.03 13.28 19.58
C GLU A 121 -9.41 12.29 20.69
N ASN A 122 -9.77 11.06 20.30
CA ASN A 122 -10.13 10.00 21.23
C ASN A 122 -9.47 8.67 20.84
N LYS A 123 -8.34 8.35 21.46
CA LYS A 123 -7.59 7.12 21.17
C LYS A 123 -8.34 5.83 21.52
N ASP A 124 -9.46 5.91 22.24
CA ASP A 124 -10.34 4.76 22.49
C ASP A 124 -11.30 4.50 21.32
N HIS A 125 -11.37 5.43 20.35
CA HIS A 125 -12.15 5.29 19.14
C HIS A 125 -11.28 4.85 17.95
N ILE A 126 -11.73 3.81 17.26
CA ILE A 126 -11.06 3.27 16.06
C ILE A 126 -11.80 3.75 14.82
N LYS A 127 -11.07 4.40 13.92
CA LYS A 127 -11.53 4.75 12.58
C LYS A 127 -11.11 3.68 11.58
N ILE A 128 -11.97 3.46 10.58
CA ILE A 128 -11.71 2.52 9.50
C ILE A 128 -11.43 3.33 8.23
N TYR A 129 -10.30 3.02 7.60
CA TYR A 129 -9.92 3.57 6.31
C TYR A 129 -9.84 2.46 5.28
N ARG A 130 -10.01 2.79 4.00
CA ARG A 130 -9.65 1.90 2.88
C ARG A 130 -8.87 2.61 1.80
N HIS A 131 -8.05 1.84 1.09
CA HIS A 131 -7.31 2.35 -0.05
C HIS A 131 -8.18 2.50 -1.29
N ARG A 132 -8.00 3.63 -1.99
CA ARG A 132 -8.55 3.90 -3.33
C ARG A 132 -7.54 3.60 -4.45
N ARG A 133 -6.30 3.35 -4.07
CA ARG A 133 -5.15 3.10 -4.95
C ARG A 133 -4.48 1.79 -4.59
N VAL A 134 -3.73 1.21 -5.52
CA VAL A 134 -3.02 -0.06 -5.28
C VAL A 134 -2.02 0.13 -4.14
N VAL A 135 -2.07 -0.78 -3.17
CA VAL A 135 -1.16 -0.83 -2.02
C VAL A 135 0.11 -1.58 -2.43
N PHE A 136 1.26 -1.13 -1.95
CA PHE A 136 2.49 -1.88 -2.11
C PHE A 136 2.44 -3.16 -1.26
N GLU A 137 3.28 -4.16 -1.53
CA GLU A 137 3.37 -5.39 -0.71
C GLU A 137 2.23 -6.43 -0.88
N MET A 138 1.40 -6.30 -1.91
CA MET A 138 0.51 -7.38 -2.37
C MET A 138 1.16 -8.19 -3.49
N THR A 139 0.84 -9.49 -3.58
CA THR A 139 1.38 -10.40 -4.60
C THR A 139 1.10 -9.95 -6.03
N SER A 140 -0.07 -9.35 -6.27
CA SER A 140 -0.50 -8.85 -7.58
C SER A 140 0.03 -7.46 -7.92
N SER A 141 0.54 -6.68 -6.94
CA SER A 141 0.97 -5.30 -7.18
C SER A 141 1.99 -5.19 -8.31
N PRO A 142 3.08 -5.98 -8.37
CA PRO A 142 4.04 -5.90 -9.47
C PRO A 142 3.39 -6.09 -10.85
N PHE A 143 2.45 -7.03 -10.99
CA PHE A 143 1.75 -7.27 -12.24
C PHE A 143 0.85 -6.09 -12.64
N LEU A 144 0.07 -5.55 -11.68
CA LEU A 144 -0.84 -4.42 -11.91
C LEU A 144 -0.12 -3.16 -12.43
N LEU A 145 1.17 -3.00 -12.15
CA LEU A 145 1.97 -1.90 -12.69
C LEU A 145 2.27 -2.01 -14.18
N TRP A 146 2.39 -3.24 -14.69
CA TRP A 146 2.77 -3.50 -16.09
C TRP A 146 1.57 -3.52 -17.04
N VAL A 147 0.37 -3.79 -16.52
CA VAL A 147 -0.85 -3.77 -17.32
C VAL A 147 -1.25 -2.32 -17.56
N ARG A 148 -1.23 -1.89 -18.82
CA ARG A 148 -1.80 -0.61 -19.23
C ARG A 148 -3.32 -0.68 -19.01
N HIS A 149 -3.82 0.14 -18.08
CA HIS A 149 -5.24 0.37 -17.83
C HIS A 149 -5.78 1.53 -18.66
#